data_AF-A0A6C0BKV2-F1
#
_entry.id   AF-A0A6C0BKV2-F1
#
_cell.length_a   1.000
_cell.length_b   1.000
_cell.length_c   1.000
_cell.angle_alpha   90.00
_cell.angle_beta   90.00
_cell.angle_gamma   90.00
#
_symmetry.space_group_name_H-M   'P 1'
#
loop_
_entity.id
_entity.type
_entity.pdbx_description
1 polymer ?
#
loop_
_entity_poly.entity_id
_entity_poly.type
_entity_poly.pdbx_seq_one_letter_code
_entity_poly.pdbx_strand_id
1 'polypeptide(L)'
;MSNSIESREQRIARPLLEFFSNDINFKIFSEVVVLKTRNLPLSVVDWFVTNYAKKNDVSYSIKRPNNVMEDFSVYRSYRAQLKGYKKKEFDPFCRGDTIMLEYQSPIDNSTMVIETAICQLKFFRWAIENLLLNYIELHYDEIYNDMKTNSRKPQRADGGDGNGTENLTTLRRKKNELSKSAFQQIHVSNTTRQLYFK
;
A
#
# COMPACT_ATOMS: atom_id res chain seq x y z
N MET A 1 -14.35 -33.95 -23.57
CA MET A 1 -13.74 -32.73 -23.00
C MET A 1 -14.67 -32.21 -21.91
N SER A 2 -14.28 -32.30 -20.65
CA SER A 2 -15.12 -31.86 -19.52
C SER A 2 -15.13 -30.33 -19.46
N ASN A 3 -16.28 -29.71 -19.77
CA ASN A 3 -16.52 -28.30 -19.48
C ASN A 3 -16.69 -28.13 -17.96
N SER A 4 -15.58 -28.06 -17.24
CA SER A 4 -15.57 -27.67 -15.83
C SER A 4 -15.91 -26.18 -15.75
N ILE A 5 -16.94 -25.84 -14.97
CA ILE A 5 -17.30 -24.44 -14.72
C ILE A 5 -16.23 -23.84 -13.80
N GLU A 6 -15.51 -22.84 -14.31
CA GLU A 6 -14.48 -22.11 -13.55
C GLU A 6 -15.10 -21.47 -12.29
N SER A 7 -14.49 -21.72 -11.13
CA SER A 7 -14.97 -21.19 -9.86
C SER A 7 -14.88 -19.65 -9.83
N ARG A 8 -15.62 -19.00 -8.92
CA ARG A 8 -15.53 -17.55 -8.75
C ARG A 8 -14.11 -17.11 -8.38
N GLU A 9 -13.45 -17.89 -7.55
CA GLU A 9 -12.10 -17.69 -7.05
C GLU A 9 -11.10 -17.78 -8.20
N GLN A 10 -11.25 -18.78 -9.09
CA GLN A 10 -10.42 -18.94 -10.29
C GLN A 10 -10.53 -17.73 -11.23
N ARG A 11 -11.75 -17.22 -11.48
CA ARG A 11 -11.95 -16.00 -12.29
C ARG A 11 -11.30 -14.75 -11.71
N ILE A 12 -11.21 -14.65 -10.39
CA ILE A 12 -10.55 -13.53 -9.69
C ILE A 12 -9.03 -13.71 -9.70
N ALA A 13 -8.55 -14.94 -9.51
CA ALA A 13 -7.13 -15.26 -9.42
C ALA A 13 -6.43 -15.15 -10.78
N ARG A 14 -7.05 -15.63 -11.86
CA ARG A 14 -6.45 -15.66 -13.21
C ARG A 14 -5.82 -14.32 -13.65
N PRO A 15 -6.53 -13.18 -13.64
CA PRO A 15 -5.94 -11.90 -14.07
C PRO A 15 -4.87 -11.37 -13.10
N LEU A 16 -4.78 -11.89 -11.87
CA LEU A 16 -3.67 -11.58 -10.96
C LEU A 16 -2.45 -12.42 -11.31
N LEU A 17 -2.63 -13.74 -11.53
CA LEU A 17 -1.57 -14.63 -11.94
C LEU A 17 -0.96 -14.19 -13.29
N GLU A 18 -1.79 -13.80 -14.26
CA GLU A 18 -1.34 -13.22 -15.54
C GLU A 18 -0.56 -11.90 -15.36
N PHE A 19 -0.91 -11.08 -14.38
CA PHE A 19 -0.19 -9.83 -14.12
C PHE A 19 1.19 -10.10 -13.52
N PHE A 20 1.28 -11.06 -12.61
CA PHE A 20 2.52 -11.44 -11.91
C PHE A 20 3.34 -12.52 -12.62
N SER A 21 2.89 -13.04 -13.77
CA SER A 21 3.76 -13.85 -14.65
C SER A 21 4.73 -12.98 -15.45
N ASN A 22 4.49 -11.66 -15.54
CA ASN A 22 5.44 -10.71 -16.10
C ASN A 22 6.64 -10.52 -15.16
N ASP A 23 7.86 -10.68 -15.70
CA ASP A 23 9.12 -10.62 -14.93
C ASP A 23 9.28 -9.34 -14.11
N ILE A 24 8.93 -8.18 -14.68
CA ILE A 24 9.09 -6.88 -14.01
C ILE A 24 8.12 -6.81 -12.81
N ASN A 25 6.86 -7.17 -13.03
CA ASN A 25 5.84 -7.14 -11.97
C ASN A 25 6.16 -8.15 -10.86
N PHE A 26 6.57 -9.37 -11.23
CA PHE A 26 6.98 -10.40 -10.27
C PHE A 26 8.21 -9.96 -9.46
N LYS A 27 9.22 -9.40 -10.13
CA LYS A 27 10.43 -8.91 -9.48
C LYS A 27 10.11 -7.81 -8.48
N ILE A 28 9.30 -6.82 -8.86
CA ILE A 28 8.88 -5.75 -7.93
C ILE A 28 8.15 -6.34 -6.72
N PHE A 29 7.20 -7.25 -6.95
CA PHE A 29 6.46 -7.91 -5.88
C PHE A 29 7.37 -8.71 -4.94
N SER A 30 8.23 -9.57 -5.50
CA SER A 30 9.10 -10.45 -4.73
C SER A 30 10.14 -9.67 -3.93
N GLU A 31 10.71 -8.60 -4.49
CA GLU A 31 11.66 -7.73 -3.79
C GLU A 31 11.06 -7.01 -2.57
N VAL A 32 9.76 -6.70 -2.61
CA VAL A 32 9.06 -6.03 -1.49
C VAL A 32 8.52 -7.04 -0.48
N VAL A 33 7.88 -8.12 -0.97
CA VAL A 33 7.09 -9.03 -0.13
C VAL A 33 7.90 -10.22 0.38
N VAL A 34 8.68 -10.84 -0.50
CA VAL A 34 9.34 -12.13 -0.24
C VAL A 34 10.78 -11.92 0.22
N LEU A 35 11.59 -11.32 -0.65
CA LEU A 35 13.02 -11.11 -0.44
C LEU A 35 13.29 -9.93 0.51
N LYS A 36 12.38 -8.96 0.55
CA LYS A 36 12.49 -7.73 1.37
C LYS A 36 13.81 -6.98 1.13
N THR A 37 14.28 -7.00 -0.11
CA THR A 37 15.53 -6.36 -0.54
C THR A 37 15.34 -4.89 -0.88
N ARG A 38 14.09 -4.47 -1.17
CA ARG A 38 13.76 -3.05 -1.28
C ARG A 38 13.52 -2.45 0.10
N ASN A 39 14.00 -1.23 0.31
CA ASN A 39 13.76 -0.45 1.53
C ASN A 39 12.31 0.07 1.58
N LEU A 40 11.35 -0.84 1.50
CA LEU A 40 9.91 -0.60 1.47
C LEU A 40 9.20 -1.62 2.38
N PRO A 41 9.33 -1.51 3.72
CA PRO A 41 8.58 -2.37 4.62
C PRO A 41 7.07 -2.23 4.39
N LEU A 42 6.32 -3.34 4.46
CA LEU A 42 4.86 -3.33 4.27
C LEU A 42 4.12 -2.36 5.21
N SER A 43 4.66 -2.12 6.41
CA SER A 43 4.12 -1.13 7.36
C SER A 43 4.24 0.31 6.86
N VAL A 44 5.32 0.66 6.15
CA VAL A 44 5.49 1.99 5.55
C VAL A 44 4.52 2.15 4.38
N VAL A 45 4.37 1.10 3.56
CA VAL A 45 3.41 1.09 2.45
C VAL A 45 1.97 1.24 2.96
N ASP A 46 1.60 0.48 3.99
CA ASP A 46 0.29 0.60 4.65
C ASP A 46 0.09 1.99 5.25
N TRP A 47 1.07 2.51 6.01
CA TRP A 47 1.01 3.85 6.60
C TRP A 47 0.82 4.93 5.53
N PHE A 48 1.52 4.79 4.40
CA PHE A 48 1.43 5.72 3.29
C PHE A 48 0.00 5.85 2.77
N VAL A 49 -0.63 4.72 2.39
CA VAL A 49 -1.95 4.74 1.76
C VAL A 49 -3.08 5.03 2.76
N THR A 50 -2.93 4.62 4.02
CA THR A 50 -3.97 4.78 5.05
C THR A 50 -3.94 6.13 5.76
N ASN A 51 -2.76 6.74 5.91
CA ASN A 51 -2.56 7.94 6.73
C ASN A 51 -1.85 9.07 5.97
N TYR A 52 -0.60 8.86 5.55
CA TYR A 52 0.23 9.94 5.00
C TYR A 52 -0.39 10.57 3.75
N ALA A 53 -0.87 9.75 2.81
CA ALA A 53 -1.49 10.23 1.57
C ALA A 53 -2.76 11.04 1.81
N LYS A 54 -3.55 10.67 2.83
CA LYS A 54 -4.74 11.41 3.24
C LYS A 54 -4.37 12.78 3.82
N LYS A 55 -3.39 12.79 4.73
CA LYS A 55 -2.95 13.97 5.47
C LYS A 55 -2.35 15.03 4.54
N ASN A 56 -1.60 14.60 3.53
CA ASN A 56 -0.86 15.48 2.63
C ASN A 56 -1.52 15.65 1.24
N ASP A 57 -2.74 15.13 1.04
CA ASP A 57 -3.46 15.10 -0.24
C ASP A 57 -2.59 14.68 -1.43
N VAL A 58 -1.86 13.56 -1.26
CA VAL A 58 -0.85 13.13 -2.23
C VAL A 58 -1.51 12.78 -3.56
N SER A 59 -1.10 13.51 -4.59
CA SER A 59 -1.47 13.29 -5.99
C SER A 59 -0.30 13.55 -6.92
N TYR A 60 -0.27 12.85 -8.05
CA TYR A 60 0.76 12.99 -9.08
C TYR A 60 0.22 12.54 -10.44
N SER A 61 0.85 13.01 -11.52
CA SER A 61 0.47 12.62 -12.88
C SER A 61 1.30 11.43 -13.34
N ILE A 62 0.62 10.42 -13.88
CA ILE A 62 1.22 9.19 -14.39
C ILE A 62 1.11 9.18 -15.91
N LYS A 63 2.23 8.95 -16.60
CA LYS A 63 2.22 8.68 -18.04
C LYS A 63 1.89 7.21 -18.27
N ARG A 64 0.70 6.93 -18.80
CA ARG A 64 0.24 5.57 -19.13
C ARG A 64 0.90 5.05 -20.41
N PRO A 65 0.91 3.72 -20.66
CA PRO A 65 1.51 3.14 -21.86
C PRO A 65 0.96 3.68 -23.19
N ASN A 66 -0.28 4.15 -23.20
CA ASN A 66 -0.92 4.80 -24.35
C ASN A 66 -0.54 6.29 -24.51
N ASN A 67 0.50 6.77 -23.82
CA ASN A 67 0.95 8.17 -23.76
C ASN A 67 -0.08 9.16 -23.17
N VAL A 68 -1.17 8.68 -22.56
CA VAL A 68 -2.12 9.54 -21.86
C VAL A 68 -1.56 9.89 -20.48
N MET A 69 -1.62 11.17 -20.13
CA MET A 69 -1.35 11.65 -18.78
C MET A 69 -2.61 11.52 -17.94
N GLU A 70 -2.50 10.83 -16.81
CA GLU A 70 -3.61 10.63 -15.87
C GLU A 70 -3.22 11.15 -14.49
N ASP A 71 -4.07 11.98 -13.90
CA ASP A 71 -3.88 12.45 -12.52
C ASP A 71 -4.36 11.39 -11.53
N PHE A 72 -3.45 10.98 -10.66
CA PHE A 72 -3.69 9.95 -9.67
C PHE A 72 -3.68 10.52 -8.26
N SER A 73 -4.84 10.53 -7.59
CA SER A 73 -4.94 10.83 -6.16
C SER A 73 -4.89 9.52 -5.35
N VAL A 74 -3.80 9.33 -4.59
CA VAL A 74 -3.52 8.10 -3.86
C VAL A 74 -4.65 7.74 -2.91
N TYR A 75 -5.05 8.70 -2.05
CA TYR A 75 -6.07 8.43 -1.03
C TYR A 75 -7.44 8.15 -1.65
N ARG A 76 -7.84 8.90 -2.69
CA ARG A 76 -9.14 8.70 -3.36
C ARG A 76 -9.19 7.35 -4.07
N SER A 77 -8.12 7.00 -4.79
CA SER A 77 -8.02 5.71 -5.47
C SER A 77 -8.04 4.54 -4.48
N TYR A 78 -7.25 4.60 -3.41
CA TYR A 78 -7.25 3.57 -2.35
C TYR A 78 -8.64 3.39 -1.72
N ARG A 79 -9.34 4.49 -1.43
CA ARG A 79 -10.70 4.45 -0.88
C ARG A 79 -11.72 3.84 -1.86
N ALA A 80 -11.53 4.03 -3.17
CA ALA A 80 -12.37 3.39 -4.17
C ALA A 80 -12.18 1.86 -4.19
N GLN A 81 -10.93 1.38 -4.07
CA GLN A 81 -10.63 -0.06 -3.97
C GLN A 81 -11.36 -0.69 -2.77
N LEU A 82 -11.33 -0.03 -1.60
CA LEU A 82 -12.02 -0.52 -0.39
C LEU A 82 -13.56 -0.46 -0.45
N LYS A 83 -14.15 0.21 -1.45
CA LYS A 83 -15.61 0.18 -1.70
C LYS A 83 -16.00 -0.97 -2.61
N GLY A 84 -15.17 -1.27 -3.61
CA GLY A 84 -15.41 -2.36 -4.56
C GLY A 84 -15.07 -3.74 -3.98
N TYR A 85 -14.07 -3.80 -3.09
CA TYR A 85 -13.65 -5.00 -2.38
C TYR A 85 -14.09 -4.93 -0.91
N LYS A 86 -14.47 -6.05 -0.28
CA LYS A 86 -14.62 -6.03 1.19
C LYS A 86 -13.25 -5.65 1.78
N LYS A 87 -13.19 -4.87 2.87
CA LYS A 87 -11.91 -4.38 3.47
C LYS A 87 -10.82 -5.45 3.67
N LYS A 88 -11.19 -6.73 3.81
CA LYS A 88 -10.27 -7.86 3.97
C LYS A 88 -9.62 -8.33 2.66
N GLU A 89 -10.05 -7.79 1.52
CA GLU A 89 -9.69 -8.27 0.18
C GLU A 89 -8.73 -7.31 -0.56
N PHE A 90 -8.25 -6.25 0.09
CA PHE A 90 -7.31 -5.27 -0.47
C PHE A 90 -6.39 -4.75 0.65
N ASP A 91 -5.36 -5.53 0.97
CA ASP A 91 -4.46 -5.32 2.12
C ASP A 91 -3.03 -5.66 1.68
N PRO A 92 -2.01 -4.82 1.92
CA PRO A 92 -0.61 -5.16 1.63
C PRO A 92 -0.10 -6.37 2.44
N PHE A 93 -0.77 -6.73 3.54
CA PHE A 93 -0.43 -7.88 4.36
C PHE A 93 -1.08 -9.17 3.82
N CYS A 94 -0.34 -10.28 3.90
CA CYS A 94 -0.82 -11.61 3.51
C CYS A 94 -1.87 -12.14 4.51
N ARG A 95 -3.14 -11.75 4.33
CA ARG A 95 -4.26 -12.13 5.22
C ARG A 95 -5.47 -12.59 4.43
N GLY A 96 -6.08 -13.71 4.83
CA GLY A 96 -7.26 -14.28 4.15
C GLY A 96 -6.89 -15.45 3.25
N ASP A 97 -7.67 -15.67 2.18
CA ASP A 97 -7.52 -16.84 1.30
C ASP A 97 -6.22 -16.76 0.50
N THR A 98 -5.42 -17.83 0.58
CA THR A 98 -4.13 -17.96 -0.10
C THR A 98 -4.27 -18.69 -1.44
N ILE A 99 -3.37 -18.37 -2.35
CA ILE A 99 -3.17 -19.06 -3.62
C ILE A 99 -1.66 -19.29 -3.83
N MET A 100 -1.34 -20.24 -4.71
CA MET A 100 0.03 -20.45 -5.17
C MET A 100 0.29 -19.53 -6.37
N LEU A 101 1.25 -18.62 -6.21
CA LEU A 101 1.81 -17.83 -7.29
C LEU A 101 3.05 -18.54 -7.81
N GLU A 102 2.97 -19.06 -9.02
CA GLU A 102 4.10 -19.69 -9.72
C GLU A 102 4.75 -18.69 -10.68
N TYR A 103 6.07 -18.63 -10.66
CA TYR A 103 6.87 -17.83 -11.58
C TYR A 103 7.98 -18.68 -12.17
N GLN A 104 8.03 -18.71 -13.50
CA GLN A 104 9.10 -19.37 -14.23
C GLN A 104 10.13 -18.33 -14.67
N SER A 105 11.35 -18.46 -14.15
CA SER A 105 12.46 -17.59 -14.51
C SER A 105 12.86 -17.81 -15.98
N PRO A 106 12.87 -16.77 -16.82
CA PRO A 106 13.28 -16.90 -18.22
C PRO A 106 14.80 -17.07 -18.39
N ILE A 107 15.58 -16.87 -17.33
CA ILE A 107 17.05 -16.89 -17.37
C ILE A 107 17.57 -18.33 -17.23
N ASP A 108 17.04 -19.07 -16.27
CA ASP A 108 17.52 -20.41 -15.89
C ASP A 108 16.42 -21.49 -15.93
N ASN A 109 15.20 -21.14 -16.39
CA ASN A 109 14.02 -22.00 -16.41
C ASN A 109 13.64 -22.58 -15.03
N SER A 110 14.11 -21.97 -13.94
CA SER A 110 13.71 -22.36 -12.60
C SER A 110 12.29 -21.90 -12.29
N THR A 111 11.54 -22.69 -11.51
CA THR A 111 10.20 -22.33 -11.04
C THR A 111 10.25 -21.93 -9.58
N MET A 112 9.83 -20.70 -9.29
CA MET A 112 9.59 -20.21 -7.94
C MET A 112 8.09 -20.30 -7.62
N VAL A 113 7.75 -20.89 -6.48
CA VAL A 113 6.37 -20.98 -6.00
C VAL A 113 6.25 -20.22 -4.68
N ILE A 114 5.30 -19.28 -4.62
CA ILE A 114 5.04 -18.45 -3.44
C ILE A 114 3.59 -18.65 -3.01
N GLU A 115 3.38 -19.06 -1.77
CA GLU A 115 2.06 -18.97 -1.16
C GLU A 115 1.78 -17.52 -0.73
N THR A 116 0.72 -16.91 -1.26
CA THR A 116 0.35 -15.52 -0.96
C THR A 116 -1.16 -15.33 -0.98
N ALA A 117 -1.66 -14.32 -0.26
CA ALA A 117 -3.08 -14.01 -0.20
C ALA A 117 -3.56 -13.24 -1.45
N ILE A 118 -4.77 -13.55 -1.92
CA ILE A 118 -5.39 -12.85 -3.06
C ILE A 118 -5.47 -11.34 -2.82
N CYS A 119 -5.71 -10.92 -1.57
CA CYS A 119 -5.76 -9.50 -1.19
C CYS A 119 -4.43 -8.78 -1.37
N GLN A 120 -3.32 -9.49 -1.10
CA GLN A 120 -1.97 -8.97 -1.23
C GLN A 120 -1.63 -8.77 -2.72
N LEU A 121 -1.97 -9.74 -3.56
CA LEU A 121 -1.82 -9.62 -5.02
C LEU A 121 -2.64 -8.47 -5.60
N LYS A 122 -3.91 -8.31 -5.19
CA LYS A 122 -4.75 -7.18 -5.62
C LYS A 122 -4.14 -5.84 -5.22
N PHE A 123 -3.68 -5.73 -3.98
CA PHE A 123 -3.04 -4.52 -3.48
C PHE A 123 -1.79 -4.18 -4.30
N PHE A 124 -0.90 -5.15 -4.49
CA PHE A 124 0.37 -4.92 -5.18
C PHE A 124 0.20 -4.68 -6.68
N ARG A 125 -0.77 -5.31 -7.33
CA ARG A 125 -1.13 -4.98 -8.70
C ARG A 125 -1.49 -3.49 -8.82
N TRP A 126 -2.42 -3.02 -8.00
CA TRP A 126 -2.80 -1.60 -7.98
C TRP A 126 -1.63 -0.69 -7.63
N ALA A 127 -0.77 -1.07 -6.68
CA ALA A 127 0.38 -0.28 -6.28
C ALA A 127 1.41 -0.15 -7.42
N ILE A 128 1.65 -1.22 -8.17
CA ILE A 128 2.59 -1.24 -9.31
C ILE A 128 2.00 -0.44 -10.49
N GLU A 129 0.75 -0.71 -10.87
CA GLU A 129 0.08 -0.01 -11.98
C GLU A 129 0.02 1.51 -11.75
N ASN A 130 0.03 1.96 -10.50
CA ASN A 130 -0.05 3.38 -10.17
C ASN A 130 1.28 4.00 -9.71
N LEU A 131 2.42 3.32 -9.91
CA LEU A 131 3.74 3.82 -9.50
C LEU A 131 3.81 4.24 -8.02
N LEU A 132 2.98 3.62 -7.19
CA LEU A 132 2.85 3.93 -5.76
C LEU A 132 4.16 3.66 -5.04
N LEU A 133 4.78 2.51 -5.35
CA LEU A 133 6.04 2.09 -4.73
C LEU A 133 7.17 3.06 -5.08
N ASN A 134 7.22 3.56 -6.32
CA ASN A 134 8.20 4.56 -6.75
C ASN A 134 8.05 5.88 -5.98
N TYR A 135 6.81 6.33 -5.76
CA TYR A 135 6.56 7.53 -4.95
C TYR A 135 7.05 7.32 -3.51
N ILE A 136 6.73 6.17 -2.90
CA ILE A 136 7.12 5.89 -1.52
C ILE A 136 8.65 5.87 -1.39
N GLU A 137 9.38 5.26 -2.34
CA GLU A 137 10.84 5.25 -2.32
C GLU A 137 11.43 6.65 -2.42
N LEU A 138 10.89 7.48 -3.32
CA LEU A 138 11.35 8.84 -3.51
C LEU A 138 11.18 9.71 -2.26
N HIS A 139 10.15 9.42 -1.46
CA HIS A 139 9.77 10.18 -0.27
C HIS A 139 9.91 9.35 1.03
N TYR A 140 10.75 8.32 1.02
CA TYR A 140 10.77 7.31 2.07
C TYR A 140 11.00 7.90 3.46
N ASP A 141 12.00 8.76 3.60
CA ASP A 141 12.37 9.35 4.89
C ASP A 141 11.25 10.23 5.46
N GLU A 142 10.55 10.99 4.61
CA GLU A 142 9.42 11.83 5.03
C GLU A 142 8.26 10.96 5.55
N ILE A 143 7.90 9.92 4.79
CA ILE A 143 6.81 9.00 5.13
C ILE A 143 7.15 8.21 6.41
N TYR A 144 8.38 7.70 6.49
CA TYR A 144 8.85 6.92 7.64
C TYR A 144 8.91 7.76 8.92
N ASN A 145 9.39 9.01 8.83
CA ASN A 145 9.40 9.92 9.97
C ASN A 145 7.99 10.32 10.41
N ASP A 146 7.06 10.53 9.48
CA ASP A 146 5.64 10.75 9.81
C ASP A 146 5.04 9.51 10.51
N MET A 147 5.35 8.30 10.02
CA MET A 147 4.92 7.05 10.67
C MET A 147 5.45 6.96 12.11
N LYS A 148 6.75 7.22 12.31
CA LYS A 148 7.44 7.11 13.60
C LYS A 148 6.91 8.14 14.61
N THR A 149 6.69 9.38 14.18
CA THR A 149 6.20 10.46 15.06
C THR A 149 4.77 10.23 15.51
N ASN A 150 3.91 9.69 14.64
CA ASN A 150 2.52 9.41 14.97
C ASN A 150 2.29 8.03 15.63
N SER A 151 3.25 7.10 15.54
CA SER A 151 3.19 5.78 16.18
C SER A 151 3.75 5.75 17.60
N ARG A 152 4.52 6.77 18.02
CA ARG A 152 5.05 6.86 19.38
C ARG A 152 3.94 7.14 20.39
N LYS A 153 3.79 6.26 21.39
CA LYS A 153 3.04 6.58 22.62
C LYS A 153 3.70 7.81 23.27
N PRO A 154 2.96 8.75 23.85
CA PRO A 154 3.57 9.83 24.61
C PRO A 154 4.43 9.20 25.72
N GLN A 155 5.74 9.45 25.70
CA GLN A 155 6.56 9.24 26.88
C GLN A 155 5.97 10.14 27.95
N ARG A 156 5.57 9.56 29.09
CA ARG A 156 5.30 10.35 30.29
C ARG A 156 6.58 11.17 30.52
N ALA A 157 6.46 12.49 30.60
CA ALA A 157 7.55 13.30 31.11
C ALA A 157 7.86 12.76 32.49
N ASP A 158 9.05 12.19 32.66
CA ASP A 158 9.51 11.70 33.95
C ASP A 158 9.80 12.94 34.79
N GLY A 159 8.94 13.18 35.77
CA GLY A 159 8.97 14.33 36.64
C GLY A 159 8.46 13.91 38.00
N GLY A 160 9.40 13.55 38.88
CA GLY A 160 9.39 13.79 40.33
C GLY A 160 8.25 13.21 41.16
N ASP A 161 8.63 12.31 42.07
CA ASP A 161 8.03 11.98 43.38
C ASP A 161 6.60 12.46 43.68
N GLY A 162 5.71 11.48 43.88
CA GLY A 162 4.41 11.71 44.50
C GLY A 162 3.60 10.43 44.60
N ASN A 163 3.55 9.86 45.80
CA ASN A 163 2.69 8.74 46.18
C ASN A 163 1.21 9.09 45.90
N GLY A 164 0.54 8.35 45.02
CA GLY A 164 -0.85 8.62 44.65
C GLY A 164 -1.45 7.53 43.77
N THR A 165 -2.19 6.63 44.41
CA THR A 165 -2.97 5.57 43.78
C THR A 165 -4.14 6.16 43.00
N GLU A 166 -4.03 6.35 41.68
CA GLU A 166 -5.20 6.65 40.85
C GLU A 166 -5.18 5.96 39.48
N ASN A 167 -6.37 5.40 39.14
CA ASN A 167 -6.71 4.72 37.90
C ASN A 167 -6.43 5.57 36.65
N LEU A 168 -5.26 5.41 36.02
CA LEU A 168 -5.03 5.95 34.68
C LEU A 168 -5.64 5.02 33.63
N THR A 169 -6.92 5.25 33.34
CA THR A 169 -7.50 4.86 32.06
C THR A 169 -6.60 5.38 30.95
N THR A 170 -6.20 4.48 30.06
CA THR A 170 -5.38 4.82 28.89
C THR A 170 -6.17 5.77 27.99
N LEU A 171 -6.00 7.08 28.18
CA LEU A 171 -6.56 8.10 27.31
C LEU A 171 -5.94 7.94 25.92
N ARG A 172 -6.57 7.11 25.08
CA ARG A 172 -6.40 7.15 23.63
C ARG A 172 -6.53 8.60 23.20
N ARG A 173 -5.47 9.19 22.64
CA ARG A 173 -5.56 10.50 21.98
C ARG A 173 -6.79 10.49 21.09
N LYS A 174 -7.71 11.43 21.33
CA LYS A 174 -8.87 11.65 20.48
C LYS A 174 -8.32 11.84 19.06
N LYS A 175 -8.75 10.98 18.12
CA LYS A 175 -8.32 11.07 16.72
C LYS A 175 -8.72 12.45 16.20
N ASN A 176 -7.75 13.35 16.03
CA ASN A 176 -7.98 14.57 15.27
C ASN A 176 -8.23 14.17 13.81
N GLU A 177 -9.12 14.90 13.13
CA GLU A 177 -9.37 14.65 11.72
C GLU A 177 -8.08 14.88 10.92
N LEU A 178 -7.62 13.83 10.25
CA LEU A 178 -6.41 13.87 9.42
C LEU A 178 -6.59 14.76 8.18
N SER A 179 -7.83 15.03 7.77
CA SER A 179 -8.19 15.92 6.66
C SER A 179 -8.68 17.24 7.23
N LYS A 180 -8.01 18.34 6.90
CA LYS A 180 -8.58 19.69 7.07
C LYS A 180 -9.66 19.89 5.99
N SER A 181 -10.81 20.44 6.34
CA SER A 181 -11.88 20.72 5.37
C SER A 181 -11.34 21.59 4.22
N ALA A 182 -11.64 21.20 2.98
CA ALA A 182 -11.24 21.93 1.77
C ALA A 182 -11.73 23.39 1.75
N PHE A 183 -12.74 23.71 2.55
CA PHE A 183 -13.28 25.07 2.70
C PHE A 183 -12.52 25.95 3.69
N GLN A 184 -11.56 25.40 4.45
CA GLN A 184 -10.87 26.14 5.51
C GLN A 184 -9.48 26.63 5.10
N GLN A 185 -8.85 26.02 4.10
CA GLN A 185 -7.60 26.50 3.49
C GLN A 185 -7.55 26.05 2.03
N ILE A 186 -7.61 26.99 1.09
CA ILE A 186 -7.13 26.78 -0.28
C ILE A 186 -5.60 26.65 -0.16
N HIS A 187 -5.12 25.47 0.19
CA HIS A 187 -3.72 25.13 0.11
C HIS A 187 -3.47 24.62 -1.31
N VAL A 188 -2.93 25.48 -2.16
CA VAL A 188 -2.33 25.05 -3.42
C VAL A 188 -1.08 24.26 -3.05
N SER A 189 -1.19 22.94 -2.95
CA SER A 189 -0.02 22.07 -2.85
C SER A 189 0.68 22.04 -4.20
N ASN A 190 1.63 22.97 -4.37
CA ASN A 190 2.62 22.92 -5.44
C ASN A 190 3.54 21.73 -5.22
N THR A 191 3.25 20.58 -5.85
CA THR A 191 4.25 19.62 -6.35
C THR A 191 3.54 18.66 -7.32
N THR A 192 3.17 19.14 -8.50
CA THR A 192 2.82 18.23 -9.62
C THR A 192 4.12 17.67 -10.18
N ARG A 193 4.58 16.54 -9.64
CA ARG A 193 5.70 15.78 -10.23
C ARG A 193 5.16 14.67 -11.11
N GLN A 194 5.80 14.50 -12.26
CA GLN A 194 5.46 13.46 -13.23
C GLN A 194 6.24 12.19 -12.88
N LEU A 195 5.54 11.07 -12.77
CA LEU A 195 6.16 9.75 -12.64
C LEU A 195 6.01 8.98 -13.94
N TYR A 196 7.07 8.26 -14.30
CA TYR A 196 7.16 7.49 -15.53
C TYR A 196 7.49 6.04 -15.21
N PHE A 197 6.92 5.12 -15.98
CA PHE A 197 7.44 3.76 -16.07
C PHE A 197 8.86 3.84 -16.65
N LYS A 198 9.84 3.27 -15.95
CA LYS A 198 11.22 3.15 -16.45
C LYS A 198 11.35 1.92 -17.34
#